data_AF-X0M1M0-F1
#
_entry.id   AF-X0M1M0-F1
#
_cell.length_a   1.000
_cell.length_b   1.000
_cell.length_c   1.000
_cell.angle_alpha   90.00
_cell.angle_beta   90.00
_cell.angle_gamma   90.00
#
_symmetry.space_group_name_H-M   'P 1'
#
loop_
_entity.id
_entity.type
_entity.pdbx_description
1 polymer ?
#
loop_
_entity_poly.entity_id
_entity_poly.type
_entity_poly.pdbx_seq_one_letter_code
_entity_poly.pdbx_strand_id
1 'polypeptide(L)'
;MSLSIFQVPYIDGPLNLQIYGTFENGTWFLLNDEATGGAVIESGTNGISEKFKGVGASFEGNSLNDPNPEYTITVNNKRLGVYGKMTLRSVSPAHYPCDINKAGVSQEIIPNIFWSNAQPDAIATVDFVIQGKPIKFTGVGYHDKNWASSPIEKETRSWYWGHGRVGPYSLIFSKSCEPNAVIVRPWSENKEFPPARGAPPPPPGYSMRYDLGEKGVFVANFTRETITLETDTYKRMIGSITGGFEGKKQHKGRSLCEQFQFQE
;
A
#
# COMPACT_ATOMS: atom_id res chain seq x y z
N MET A 1 9.64 -6.96 9.96
CA MET A 1 9.85 -5.49 9.90
C MET A 1 9.08 -4.96 8.71
N SER A 2 8.28 -3.89 8.88
CA SER A 2 7.54 -3.22 7.81
C SER A 2 7.81 -1.73 7.91
N LEU A 3 8.08 -1.08 6.78
CA LEU A 3 8.18 0.37 6.64
C LEU A 3 7.16 0.78 5.59
N SER A 4 6.28 1.72 5.93
CA SER A 4 5.23 2.15 5.03
C SER A 4 5.04 3.66 5.18
N ILE A 5 4.74 4.33 4.07
CA ILE A 5 4.51 5.77 3.98
C ILE A 5 3.07 5.89 3.50
N PHE A 6 2.18 6.44 4.33
CA PHE A 6 0.77 6.64 3.97
C PHE A 6 0.25 7.90 4.67
N GLN A 7 -0.77 8.53 4.10
CA GLN A 7 -1.35 9.78 4.58
C GLN A 7 -2.79 9.52 5.09
N VAL A 8 -3.08 9.89 6.34
CA VAL A 8 -4.44 10.00 6.91
C VAL A 8 -4.81 11.50 6.89
N PRO A 9 -6.08 11.90 6.72
CA PRO A 9 -6.42 13.30 6.44
C PRO A 9 -6.13 14.22 7.63
N TYR A 10 -5.20 15.14 7.39
CA TYR A 10 -5.13 16.49 7.93
C TYR A 10 -5.04 16.68 9.46
N ILE A 11 -3.84 16.40 9.99
CA ILE A 11 -3.25 17.22 11.05
C ILE A 11 -1.83 17.53 10.54
N ASP A 12 -1.40 18.80 10.59
CA ASP A 12 -0.05 19.28 10.19
C ASP A 12 0.15 19.81 8.73
N GLY A 13 -0.89 20.37 8.09
CA GLY A 13 -0.76 21.11 6.81
C GLY A 13 -0.86 20.25 5.52
N PRO A 14 -0.87 20.87 4.32
CA PRO A 14 -1.21 20.18 3.06
C PRO A 14 -0.12 19.22 2.56
N LEU A 15 1.12 19.35 3.04
CA LEU A 15 2.28 18.57 2.60
C LEU A 15 3.01 18.02 3.82
N ASN A 16 2.92 16.71 4.03
CA ASN A 16 3.41 16.03 5.22
C ASN A 16 4.28 14.83 4.85
N LEU A 17 5.35 14.61 5.62
CA LEU A 17 6.09 13.35 5.63
C LEU A 17 5.61 12.52 6.81
N GLN A 18 4.99 11.38 6.52
CA GLN A 18 4.63 10.38 7.52
C GLN A 18 5.47 9.10 7.34
N ILE A 19 6.12 8.65 8.41
CA ILE A 19 6.90 7.41 8.43
C ILE A 19 6.48 6.58 9.63
N TYR A 20 6.04 5.35 9.40
CA TYR A 20 5.73 4.41 10.47
C TYR A 20 6.19 3.00 10.14
N GLY A 21 6.30 2.19 11.17
CA GLY A 21 6.73 0.81 11.05
C GLY A 21 6.78 0.09 12.38
N THR A 22 7.23 -1.15 12.33
CA THR A 22 7.41 -2.00 13.51
C THR A 22 8.80 -2.63 13.49
N PHE A 23 9.56 -2.41 14.57
CA PHE A 23 10.85 -3.04 14.81
C PHE A 23 10.70 -4.54 15.05
N GLU A 24 11.79 -5.30 14.95
CA GLU A 24 11.80 -6.75 15.16
C GLU A 24 11.34 -7.15 16.57
N ASN A 25 11.63 -6.32 17.57
CA ASN A 25 11.18 -6.51 18.95
C ASN A 25 9.68 -6.17 19.17
N GLY A 26 8.92 -5.91 18.11
CA GLY A 26 7.50 -5.56 18.15
C GLY A 26 7.20 -4.10 18.51
N THR A 27 8.20 -3.27 18.81
CA THR A 27 7.98 -1.85 19.07
C THR A 27 7.54 -1.16 17.77
N TRP A 28 6.39 -0.48 17.79
CA TRP A 28 5.92 0.32 16.66
C TRP A 28 6.33 1.79 16.81
N PHE A 29 6.39 2.51 15.69
CA PHE A 29 6.63 3.95 15.65
C PHE A 29 5.76 4.61 14.58
N LEU A 30 5.40 5.87 14.79
CA LEU A 30 4.76 6.77 13.84
C LEU A 30 5.37 8.15 14.02
N LEU A 31 5.96 8.69 12.95
CA LEU A 31 6.68 9.94 12.93
C LEU A 31 6.11 10.81 11.81
N ASN A 32 5.83 12.07 12.11
CA ASN A 32 5.27 13.03 11.16
C ASN A 32 6.05 14.34 11.22
N ASP A 33 6.29 14.96 10.08
CA ASP A 33 6.88 16.30 9.99
C ASP A 33 6.38 17.04 8.75
N GLU A 34 6.30 18.36 8.86
CA GLU A 34 5.69 19.21 7.86
C GLU A 34 6.70 19.69 6.82
N ALA A 35 6.33 19.61 5.55
CA ALA A 35 7.09 20.24 4.46
C ALA A 35 6.72 21.73 4.34
N THR A 36 7.03 22.52 5.38
CA THR A 36 6.67 23.96 5.46
C THR A 36 7.27 24.81 4.34
N GLY A 37 8.33 24.34 3.69
CA GLY A 37 8.92 24.98 2.52
C GLY A 37 8.23 24.66 1.19
N GLY A 38 7.17 23.86 1.20
CA GLY A 38 6.49 23.34 0.01
C GLY A 38 7.15 22.09 -0.58
N ALA A 39 6.71 21.71 -1.78
CA ALA A 39 7.29 20.61 -2.55
C ALA A 39 7.61 21.05 -3.98
N VAL A 40 8.66 20.47 -4.56
CA VAL A 40 8.95 20.55 -6.00
C VAL A 40 8.73 19.16 -6.57
N ILE A 41 7.85 19.07 -7.56
CA ILE A 41 7.49 17.83 -8.25
C ILE A 41 7.80 18.02 -9.73
N GLU A 42 8.66 17.17 -10.26
CA GLU A 42 9.03 17.16 -11.67
C GLU A 42 8.68 15.79 -12.24
N SER A 43 7.95 15.74 -13.35
CA SER A 43 7.66 14.49 -14.04
C SER A 43 7.82 14.67 -15.56
N GLY A 44 8.28 13.61 -16.22
CA GLY A 44 8.52 13.61 -17.65
C GLY A 44 8.82 12.22 -18.17
N THR A 45 9.30 12.13 -19.41
CA THR A 45 9.61 10.85 -20.07
C THR A 45 10.68 10.03 -19.38
N ASN A 46 11.58 10.70 -18.65
CA ASN A 46 12.71 10.09 -17.96
C ASN A 46 12.37 9.64 -16.52
N GLY A 47 11.13 9.85 -16.07
CA GLY A 47 10.69 9.50 -14.73
C GLY A 47 10.11 10.67 -13.96
N ILE A 48 10.23 10.60 -12.64
CA ILE A 48 9.63 11.52 -11.67
C ILE A 48 10.62 11.84 -10.55
N SER A 49 10.58 13.08 -10.05
CA SER A 49 11.27 13.45 -8.82
C SER A 49 10.39 14.35 -7.95
N GLU A 50 10.53 14.21 -6.65
CA GLU A 50 9.81 14.97 -5.64
C GLU A 50 10.78 15.38 -4.54
N LYS A 51 10.74 16.67 -4.16
CA LYS A 51 11.56 17.22 -3.08
C LYS A 51 10.67 17.99 -2.11
N PHE A 52 10.51 17.46 -0.90
CA PHE A 52 9.74 18.07 0.18
C PHE A 52 10.66 18.99 1.00
N LYS A 53 10.46 20.31 0.86
CA LYS A 53 11.35 21.32 1.45
C LYS A 53 11.05 21.51 2.93
N GLY A 54 12.11 21.67 3.72
CA GLY A 54 12.03 21.88 5.17
C GLY A 54 12.03 20.60 6.01
N VAL A 55 11.75 19.45 5.39
CA VAL A 55 11.60 18.13 6.04
C VAL A 55 12.69 17.12 5.62
N GLY A 56 13.50 17.46 4.61
CA GLY A 56 14.65 16.65 4.21
C GLY A 56 14.26 15.31 3.60
N ALA A 57 13.10 15.23 2.93
CA ALA A 57 12.66 14.03 2.22
C ALA A 57 12.62 14.27 0.71
N SER A 58 13.06 13.27 -0.04
CA SER A 58 12.99 13.27 -1.49
C SER A 58 12.66 11.89 -2.03
N PHE A 59 12.07 11.88 -3.21
CA PHE A 59 11.74 10.69 -3.98
C PHE A 59 12.20 10.90 -5.42
N GLU A 60 12.78 9.88 -6.03
CA GLU A 60 13.18 9.86 -7.42
C GLU A 60 12.84 8.50 -8.02
N GLY A 61 12.28 8.48 -9.22
CA GLY A 61 11.96 7.26 -9.93
C GLY A 61 12.27 7.41 -11.41
N ASN A 62 12.87 6.40 -12.02
CA ASN A 62 13.08 6.37 -13.46
C ASN A 62 11.77 6.07 -14.23
N SER A 63 11.88 6.03 -15.55
CA SER A 63 10.73 5.80 -16.43
C SER A 63 10.07 4.46 -16.15
N LEU A 64 8.73 4.44 -16.12
CA LEU A 64 7.97 3.18 -16.08
C LEU A 64 8.13 2.33 -17.36
N ASN A 65 8.72 2.90 -18.42
CA ASN A 65 9.06 2.19 -19.64
C ASN A 65 10.39 1.43 -19.56
N ASP A 66 11.19 1.65 -18.50
CA ASP A 66 12.43 0.90 -18.30
C ASP A 66 12.12 -0.57 -17.92
N PRO A 67 12.98 -1.55 -18.24
CA PRO A 67 12.69 -2.97 -17.97
C PRO A 67 12.47 -3.33 -16.49
N ASN A 68 13.12 -2.61 -15.57
CA ASN A 68 12.91 -2.71 -14.13
C ASN A 68 12.97 -1.31 -13.53
N PRO A 69 11.87 -0.55 -13.53
CA PRO A 69 11.86 0.76 -12.92
C PRO A 69 12.30 0.66 -11.45
N GLU A 70 13.13 1.60 -11.02
CA GLU A 70 13.65 1.71 -9.67
C GLU A 70 13.31 3.07 -9.08
N TYR A 71 12.66 3.06 -7.93
CA TYR A 71 12.32 4.24 -7.15
C TYR A 71 13.22 4.32 -5.93
N THR A 72 13.67 5.52 -5.57
CA THR A 72 14.52 5.79 -4.42
C THR A 72 13.86 6.84 -3.54
N ILE A 73 13.63 6.49 -2.28
CA ILE A 73 13.19 7.40 -1.23
C ILE A 73 14.41 7.71 -0.37
N THR A 74 14.72 8.99 -0.16
CA THR A 74 15.80 9.43 0.75
C THR A 74 15.22 10.34 1.82
N VAL A 75 15.62 10.11 3.07
CA VAL A 75 15.23 10.95 4.20
C VAL A 75 16.47 11.35 4.98
N ASN A 76 16.61 12.65 5.23
CA ASN A 76 17.63 13.25 6.09
C ASN A 76 16.93 14.28 6.99
N ASN A 77 16.20 13.78 7.97
CA ASN A 77 15.37 14.57 8.85
C ASN A 77 15.91 14.53 10.29
N LYS A 78 16.52 15.66 10.69
CA LYS A 78 17.06 15.82 12.04
C LYS A 78 16.00 15.88 13.13
N ARG A 79 14.84 16.50 12.87
CA ARG A 79 13.76 16.65 13.87
C ARG A 79 13.17 15.29 14.24
N LEU A 80 13.01 14.41 13.26
CA LEU A 80 12.50 13.05 13.46
C LEU A 80 13.59 12.05 13.86
N GLY A 81 14.87 12.42 13.71
CA GLY A 81 15.99 11.49 13.88
C GLY A 81 15.96 10.36 12.85
N VAL A 82 15.54 10.65 11.61
CA VAL A 82 15.41 9.69 10.52
C VAL A 82 16.41 10.00 9.42
N TYR A 83 17.27 9.04 9.11
CA TYR A 83 18.35 9.20 8.13
C TYR A 83 18.52 7.95 7.28
N GLY A 84 18.62 8.09 5.96
CA GLY A 84 18.94 6.96 5.08
C GLY A 84 18.08 6.94 3.83
N LYS A 85 17.97 5.76 3.23
CA LYS A 85 17.24 5.56 1.97
C LYS A 85 16.58 4.19 1.88
N MET A 86 15.57 4.12 1.02
CA MET A 86 14.98 2.88 0.53
C MET A 86 14.93 2.91 -0.99
N THR A 87 15.26 1.80 -1.62
CA THR A 87 15.02 1.59 -3.06
C THR A 87 13.93 0.55 -3.27
N LEU A 88 13.14 0.73 -4.32
CA LEU A 88 12.10 -0.17 -4.76
C LEU A 88 12.36 -0.51 -6.23
N ARG A 89 12.83 -1.71 -6.50
CA ARG A 89 13.05 -2.19 -7.88
C ARG A 89 11.88 -3.06 -8.32
N SER A 90 11.14 -2.61 -9.33
CA SER A 90 9.91 -3.28 -9.76
C SER A 90 10.17 -4.68 -10.32
N VAL A 91 9.30 -5.62 -9.97
CA VAL A 91 9.23 -6.97 -10.52
C VAL A 91 7.89 -7.27 -11.18
N SER A 92 6.98 -6.29 -11.21
CA SER A 92 5.68 -6.37 -11.87
C SER A 92 5.39 -5.13 -12.73
N PRO A 93 4.61 -5.26 -13.80
CA PRO A 93 4.23 -4.12 -14.64
C PRO A 93 3.34 -3.13 -13.88
N ALA A 94 3.53 -1.83 -14.12
CA ALA A 94 2.62 -0.80 -13.65
C ALA A 94 1.22 -0.97 -14.25
N HIS A 95 0.20 -0.59 -13.50
CA HIS A 95 -1.18 -0.61 -13.97
C HIS A 95 -2.07 0.39 -13.22
N TYR A 96 -3.25 0.65 -13.79
CA TYR A 96 -4.35 1.35 -13.15
C TYR A 96 -5.30 0.32 -12.49
N PRO A 97 -6.30 0.75 -11.69
CA PRO A 97 -7.19 -0.17 -10.98
C PRO A 97 -7.80 -1.28 -11.84
N CYS A 98 -8.16 -0.96 -13.08
CA CYS A 98 -8.84 -1.87 -14.00
C CYS A 98 -8.30 -1.84 -15.43
N ASP A 99 -7.12 -1.26 -15.63
CA ASP A 99 -6.53 -1.17 -16.96
C ASP A 99 -5.00 -1.22 -16.87
N ILE A 100 -4.36 -1.59 -17.97
CA ILE A 100 -2.90 -1.54 -18.09
C ILE A 100 -2.40 -0.09 -18.09
N ASN A 101 -1.12 0.12 -17.80
CA ASN A 101 -0.50 1.45 -17.87
C ASN A 101 -0.44 1.98 -19.32
N LYS A 102 -1.54 2.61 -19.76
CA LYS A 102 -1.71 3.17 -21.11
C LYS A 102 -2.37 4.54 -21.03
N ALA A 103 -1.99 5.45 -21.93
CA ALA A 103 -2.61 6.76 -22.03
C ALA A 103 -4.11 6.67 -22.36
N GLY A 104 -4.90 7.55 -21.73
CA GLY A 104 -6.34 7.72 -22.00
C GLY A 104 -7.28 6.80 -21.22
N VAL A 105 -6.76 5.91 -20.37
CA VAL A 105 -7.58 5.03 -19.52
C VAL A 105 -7.95 5.72 -18.21
N SER A 106 -9.04 5.25 -17.58
CA SER A 106 -9.46 5.79 -16.29
C SER A 106 -8.51 5.38 -15.18
N GLN A 107 -8.28 6.31 -14.25
CA GLN A 107 -7.56 6.07 -13.00
C GLN A 107 -8.53 5.99 -11.81
N GLU A 108 -9.82 6.15 -12.07
CA GLU A 108 -10.89 6.14 -11.07
C GLU A 108 -11.19 4.70 -10.63
N ILE A 109 -11.11 4.44 -9.32
CA ILE A 109 -11.40 3.13 -8.75
C ILE A 109 -12.84 3.03 -8.23
N ILE A 110 -13.31 4.11 -7.63
CA ILE A 110 -14.71 4.39 -7.28
C ILE A 110 -14.96 5.89 -7.51
N PRO A 111 -16.22 6.35 -7.57
CA PRO A 111 -16.53 7.75 -7.80
C PRO A 111 -15.67 8.69 -6.94
N ASN A 112 -15.05 9.67 -7.58
CA ASN A 112 -14.23 10.72 -6.95
C ASN A 112 -12.89 10.26 -6.34
N ILE A 113 -12.56 8.97 -6.36
CA ILE A 113 -11.31 8.40 -5.82
C ILE A 113 -10.50 7.77 -6.95
N PHE A 114 -9.23 8.14 -7.03
CA PHE A 114 -8.34 7.74 -8.11
C PHE A 114 -7.07 7.09 -7.57
N TRP A 115 -6.54 6.14 -8.33
CA TRP A 115 -5.39 5.33 -7.95
C TRP A 115 -4.50 5.01 -9.16
N SER A 116 -3.20 4.90 -8.92
CA SER A 116 -2.22 4.43 -9.88
C SER A 116 -1.16 3.58 -9.18
N ASN A 117 -0.92 2.37 -9.71
CA ASN A 117 0.04 1.43 -9.15
C ASN A 117 1.29 1.41 -10.03
N ALA A 118 2.23 2.30 -9.71
CA ALA A 118 3.48 2.45 -10.47
C ALA A 118 4.45 1.28 -10.24
N GLN A 119 4.50 0.75 -9.01
CA GLN A 119 5.22 -0.48 -8.69
C GLN A 119 4.34 -1.39 -7.82
N PRO A 120 3.47 -2.21 -8.43
CA PRO A 120 2.57 -3.13 -7.72
C PRO A 120 3.31 -4.16 -6.87
N ASP A 121 4.55 -4.47 -7.24
CA ASP A 121 5.41 -5.39 -6.53
C ASP A 121 6.87 -5.06 -6.84
N ALA A 122 7.68 -4.91 -5.79
CA ALA A 122 9.08 -4.52 -5.91
C ALA A 122 9.97 -5.31 -4.95
N ILE A 123 11.25 -5.40 -5.27
CA ILE A 123 12.28 -5.71 -4.28
C ILE A 123 12.60 -4.41 -3.55
N ALA A 124 12.22 -4.34 -2.27
CA ALA A 124 12.55 -3.22 -1.41
C ALA A 124 13.90 -3.46 -0.73
N THR A 125 14.84 -2.53 -0.87
CA THR A 125 16.09 -2.50 -0.09
C THR A 125 16.05 -1.31 0.83
N VAL A 126 16.00 -1.56 2.13
CA VAL A 126 15.83 -0.56 3.19
C VAL A 126 17.15 -0.40 3.93
N ASP A 127 17.61 0.84 4.08
CA ASP A 127 18.79 1.21 4.87
C ASP A 127 18.54 2.57 5.55
N PHE A 128 18.02 2.54 6.78
CA PHE A 128 17.71 3.72 7.57
C PHE A 128 18.29 3.62 8.98
N VAL A 129 18.46 4.78 9.61
CA VAL A 129 18.53 4.95 11.05
C VAL A 129 17.26 5.67 11.48
N ILE A 130 16.46 5.04 12.35
CA ILE A 130 15.21 5.60 12.90
C ILE A 130 15.41 5.83 14.39
N GLN A 131 15.43 7.09 14.83
CA GLN A 131 15.61 7.48 16.24
C GLN A 131 16.82 6.79 16.90
N GLY A 132 17.95 6.76 16.18
CA GLY A 132 19.20 6.12 16.62
C GLY A 132 19.27 4.61 16.44
N LYS A 133 18.20 3.95 15.99
CA LYS A 133 18.17 2.50 15.74
C LYS A 133 18.41 2.21 14.25
N PRO A 134 19.49 1.48 13.88
CA PRO A 134 19.70 1.08 12.51
C PRO A 134 18.67 0.03 12.07
N ILE A 135 18.19 0.17 10.85
CA ILE A 135 17.24 -0.70 10.17
C ILE A 135 17.78 -0.99 8.79
N LYS A 136 18.15 -2.25 8.53
CA LYS A 136 18.65 -2.66 7.21
C LYS A 136 18.11 -4.03 6.83
N PHE A 137 17.37 -4.10 5.73
CA PHE A 137 16.82 -5.36 5.22
C PHE A 137 16.42 -5.27 3.76
N THR A 138 16.25 -6.43 3.12
CA THR A 138 15.61 -6.57 1.81
C THR A 138 14.29 -7.30 1.97
N GLY A 139 13.24 -6.85 1.28
CA GLY A 139 11.90 -7.40 1.39
C GLY A 139 11.03 -7.15 0.17
N VAL A 140 9.72 -7.36 0.35
CA VAL A 140 8.70 -7.03 -0.64
C VAL A 140 8.31 -5.57 -0.48
N GLY A 141 8.31 -4.83 -1.58
CA GLY A 141 7.93 -3.43 -1.65
C GLY A 141 6.74 -3.19 -2.57
N TYR A 142 6.18 -1.99 -2.47
CA TYR A 142 5.05 -1.53 -3.27
C TYR A 142 5.06 0.01 -3.29
N HIS A 143 4.61 0.59 -4.41
CA HIS A 143 4.42 2.03 -4.53
C HIS A 143 3.16 2.34 -5.35
N ASP A 144 2.36 3.26 -4.83
CA ASP A 144 1.23 3.86 -5.51
C ASP A 144 1.13 5.37 -5.35
N LYS A 145 0.21 5.92 -6.13
CA LYS A 145 -0.27 7.29 -5.99
C LYS A 145 -1.80 7.23 -5.95
N ASN A 146 -2.39 7.89 -4.97
CA ASN A 146 -3.83 8.10 -4.88
C ASN A 146 -4.13 9.60 -4.78
N TRP A 147 -5.30 9.99 -5.27
CA TRP A 147 -5.84 11.35 -5.12
C TRP A 147 -7.36 11.29 -5.19
N ALA A 148 -8.02 12.32 -4.69
CA ALA A 148 -9.46 12.37 -4.64
C ALA A 148 -9.98 13.80 -4.80
N SER A 149 -11.19 13.93 -5.36
CA SER A 149 -11.97 15.18 -5.36
C SER A 149 -12.96 15.26 -4.19
N SER A 150 -13.11 14.18 -3.42
CA SER A 150 -13.99 14.09 -2.26
C SER A 150 -13.33 13.28 -1.13
N PRO A 151 -13.58 13.59 0.15
CA PRO A 151 -13.14 12.74 1.25
C PRO A 151 -13.67 11.30 1.11
N ILE A 152 -12.79 10.31 1.29
CA ILE A 152 -13.10 8.89 1.05
C ILE A 152 -14.28 8.38 1.89
N GLU A 153 -14.46 8.91 3.09
CA GLU A 153 -15.56 8.58 4.01
C GLU A 153 -16.94 9.00 3.49
N LYS A 154 -17.01 9.90 2.49
CA LYS A 154 -18.26 10.26 1.81
C LYS A 154 -18.59 9.33 0.65
N GLU A 155 -17.58 8.67 0.08
CA GLU A 155 -17.72 7.85 -1.13
C GLU A 155 -17.86 6.35 -0.81
N THR A 156 -17.46 5.91 0.39
CA THR A 156 -17.60 4.51 0.79
C THR A 156 -17.81 4.34 2.29
N ARG A 157 -18.62 3.34 2.68
CA ARG A 157 -18.85 2.97 4.09
C ARG A 157 -17.71 2.15 4.68
N SER A 158 -17.16 1.28 3.85
CA SER A 158 -16.01 0.44 4.20
C SER A 158 -15.14 0.24 2.99
N TRP A 159 -13.89 -0.14 3.22
CA TRP A 159 -12.95 -0.44 2.15
C TRP A 159 -11.97 -1.49 2.63
N TYR A 160 -11.56 -2.35 1.72
CA TYR A 160 -10.44 -3.25 1.91
C TYR A 160 -9.42 -2.92 0.84
N TRP A 161 -8.17 -2.79 1.24
CA TRP A 161 -7.06 -2.62 0.33
C TRP A 161 -5.91 -3.51 0.77
N GLY A 162 -5.08 -3.96 -0.15
CA GLY A 162 -3.83 -4.60 0.23
C GLY A 162 -3.05 -5.06 -0.97
N HIS A 163 -1.82 -5.45 -0.69
CA HIS A 163 -0.92 -6.02 -1.68
C HIS A 163 -0.15 -7.20 -1.09
N GLY A 164 0.36 -8.06 -1.95
CA GLY A 164 1.17 -9.19 -1.51
C GLY A 164 1.88 -9.89 -2.64
N ARG A 165 2.90 -10.66 -2.28
CA ARG A 165 3.62 -11.55 -3.18
C ARG A 165 3.40 -12.99 -2.73
N VAL A 166 2.82 -13.81 -3.61
CA VAL A 166 2.45 -15.22 -3.38
C VAL A 166 3.12 -16.09 -4.43
N GLY A 167 4.23 -16.73 -4.08
CA GLY A 167 5.04 -17.45 -5.06
C GLY A 167 5.41 -16.55 -6.26
N PRO A 168 5.04 -16.92 -7.51
CA PRO A 168 5.32 -16.10 -8.69
C PRO A 168 4.30 -14.98 -8.94
N TYR A 169 3.31 -14.80 -8.06
CA TYR A 169 2.19 -13.88 -8.28
C TYR A 169 2.31 -12.62 -7.43
N SER A 170 2.12 -11.48 -8.07
CA SER A 170 1.90 -10.18 -7.43
C SER A 170 0.40 -9.92 -7.34
N LEU A 171 -0.07 -9.53 -6.16
CA LEU A 171 -1.49 -9.35 -5.87
C LEU A 171 -1.70 -7.93 -5.35
N ILE A 172 -2.71 -7.27 -5.89
CA ILE A 172 -3.37 -6.12 -5.28
C ILE A 172 -4.83 -6.49 -5.16
N PHE A 173 -5.41 -6.30 -3.98
CA PHE A 173 -6.84 -6.47 -3.76
C PHE A 173 -7.43 -5.20 -3.21
N SER A 174 -8.52 -4.79 -3.83
CA SER A 174 -9.35 -3.71 -3.34
C SER A 174 -10.78 -3.90 -3.83
N LYS A 175 -11.65 -2.92 -3.54
CA LYS A 175 -12.86 -2.77 -4.34
C LYS A 175 -12.46 -2.61 -5.81
N SER A 176 -13.06 -3.41 -6.69
CA SER A 176 -12.81 -3.38 -8.14
C SER A 176 -13.82 -2.45 -8.80
N CYS A 177 -13.38 -1.76 -9.87
CA CYS A 177 -14.31 -1.02 -10.72
C CYS A 177 -15.13 -1.94 -11.63
N GLU A 178 -14.66 -3.18 -11.86
CA GLU A 178 -15.42 -4.25 -12.49
C GLU A 178 -16.13 -5.11 -11.42
N PRO A 179 -17.47 -5.20 -11.44
CA PRO A 179 -18.21 -6.03 -10.48
C PRO A 179 -17.74 -7.49 -10.47
N ASN A 180 -17.57 -8.06 -9.28
CA ASN A 180 -17.19 -9.47 -9.06
C ASN A 180 -15.80 -9.90 -9.57
N ALA A 181 -15.02 -9.03 -10.20
CA ALA A 181 -13.66 -9.37 -10.64
C ALA A 181 -12.74 -9.70 -9.46
N VAL A 182 -12.89 -8.96 -8.34
CA VAL A 182 -12.20 -9.25 -7.08
C VAL A 182 -13.22 -9.26 -5.94
N ILE A 183 -13.30 -10.39 -5.23
CA ILE A 183 -14.17 -10.56 -4.06
C ILE A 183 -13.28 -10.81 -2.85
N VAL A 184 -13.34 -9.90 -1.87
CA VAL A 184 -12.63 -10.00 -0.59
C VAL A 184 -13.64 -10.23 0.52
N ARG A 185 -13.47 -11.27 1.35
CA ARG A 185 -14.35 -11.58 2.48
C ARG A 185 -13.53 -12.00 3.71
N PRO A 186 -13.92 -11.61 4.93
CA PRO A 186 -13.32 -12.18 6.14
C PRO A 186 -13.60 -13.68 6.20
N TRP A 187 -12.65 -14.46 6.72
CA TRP A 187 -12.87 -15.88 7.04
C TRP A 187 -12.80 -16.09 8.55
N SER A 188 -13.96 -16.16 9.21
CA SER A 188 -14.21 -16.72 10.56
C SER A 188 -15.63 -16.35 11.02
N GLU A 189 -15.97 -16.63 12.28
CA GLU A 189 -17.25 -16.36 12.93
C GLU A 189 -17.66 -14.87 12.97
N ASN A 190 -16.72 -13.94 12.77
CA ASN A 190 -17.05 -12.51 12.59
C ASN A 190 -17.59 -12.29 11.17
N LYS A 191 -18.88 -12.58 10.99
CA LYS A 191 -19.62 -12.49 9.72
C LYS A 191 -20.06 -11.08 9.35
N GLU A 192 -19.86 -10.09 10.23
CA GLU A 192 -20.24 -8.71 9.94
C GLU A 192 -19.41 -8.17 8.77
N PHE A 193 -20.06 -8.04 7.62
CA PHE A 193 -19.46 -7.60 6.38
C PHE A 193 -20.50 -6.81 5.58
N PRO A 194 -20.19 -5.60 5.11
CA PRO A 194 -18.97 -4.83 5.39
C PRO A 194 -18.83 -4.43 6.88
N PRO A 195 -17.61 -4.14 7.36
CA PRO A 195 -17.37 -3.73 8.75
C PRO A 195 -17.88 -2.29 8.94
N ALA A 196 -18.65 -2.08 10.00
CA ALA A 196 -19.08 -0.75 10.43
C ALA A 196 -18.12 -0.14 11.46
N ARG A 197 -18.21 1.16 11.69
CA ARG A 197 -17.47 1.80 12.79
C ARG A 197 -17.89 1.16 14.11
N GLY A 198 -16.91 0.83 14.97
CA GLY A 198 -17.16 0.12 16.23
C GLY A 198 -17.32 -1.40 16.10
N ALA A 199 -17.22 -1.95 14.89
CA ALA A 199 -17.13 -3.40 14.67
C ALA A 199 -16.01 -4.03 15.53
N PRO A 200 -16.14 -5.33 15.88
CA PRO A 200 -15.15 -6.07 16.65
C PRO A 200 -13.73 -6.02 16.02
N PRO A 201 -12.69 -6.47 16.77
CA PRO A 201 -11.32 -6.52 16.27
C PRO A 201 -11.21 -7.13 14.87
N PRO A 202 -10.22 -6.71 14.07
CA PRO A 202 -10.11 -7.16 12.68
C PRO A 202 -10.11 -8.69 12.60
N PRO A 203 -10.75 -9.25 11.57
CA PRO A 203 -10.87 -10.69 11.40
C PRO A 203 -9.48 -11.35 11.40
N PRO A 204 -9.41 -12.66 11.68
CA PRO A 204 -8.15 -13.41 11.62
C PRO A 204 -7.57 -13.44 10.20
N GLY A 205 -8.36 -13.11 9.18
CA GLY A 205 -7.85 -12.79 7.86
C GLY A 205 -8.94 -12.64 6.81
N TYR A 206 -8.54 -12.65 5.54
CA TYR A 206 -9.44 -12.50 4.38
C TYR A 206 -9.21 -13.59 3.33
N SER A 207 -10.29 -14.10 2.75
CA SER A 207 -10.28 -14.81 1.48
C SER A 207 -10.45 -13.81 0.34
N MET A 208 -9.72 -14.04 -0.74
CA MET A 208 -9.73 -13.27 -1.97
C MET A 208 -10.00 -14.23 -3.13
N ARG A 209 -10.95 -13.87 -3.98
CA ARG A 209 -11.22 -14.58 -5.24
C ARG A 209 -11.10 -13.59 -6.38
N TYR A 210 -10.27 -13.91 -7.35
CA TYR A 210 -10.06 -13.15 -8.58
C TYR A 210 -10.61 -13.95 -9.75
N ASP A 211 -11.60 -13.40 -10.45
CA ASP A 211 -12.10 -13.96 -11.69
C ASP A 211 -11.34 -13.37 -12.87
N LEU A 212 -10.50 -14.16 -13.53
CA LEU A 212 -9.67 -13.71 -14.65
C LEU A 212 -10.24 -14.17 -16.00
N GLY A 213 -11.54 -14.52 -16.04
CA GLY A 213 -12.23 -15.00 -17.24
C GLY A 213 -11.65 -16.32 -17.73
N GLU A 214 -11.27 -16.39 -19.00
CA GLU A 214 -10.71 -17.60 -19.61
C GLU A 214 -9.41 -18.10 -18.95
N LYS A 215 -8.69 -17.23 -18.22
CA LYS A 215 -7.49 -17.62 -17.47
C LYS A 215 -7.81 -18.43 -16.21
N GLY A 216 -9.09 -18.47 -15.83
CA GLY A 216 -9.59 -19.17 -14.65
C GLY A 216 -9.60 -18.31 -13.39
N VAL A 217 -9.83 -18.97 -12.27
CA VAL A 217 -10.03 -18.32 -10.97
C VAL A 217 -8.76 -18.44 -10.13
N PHE A 218 -8.27 -17.32 -9.61
CA PHE A 218 -7.20 -17.28 -8.63
C PHE A 218 -7.81 -17.07 -7.23
N VAL A 219 -7.40 -17.89 -6.26
CA VAL A 219 -7.84 -17.76 -4.87
C VAL A 219 -6.64 -17.52 -3.97
N ALA A 220 -6.83 -16.68 -2.95
CA ALA A 220 -5.83 -16.45 -1.91
C ALA A 220 -6.49 -16.29 -0.54
N ASN A 221 -5.77 -16.72 0.50
CA ASN A 221 -6.16 -16.55 1.89
C ASN A 221 -5.04 -15.82 2.63
N PHE A 222 -5.33 -14.61 3.08
CA PHE A 222 -4.50 -13.84 3.99
C PHE A 222 -4.79 -14.28 5.42
N THR A 223 -3.75 -14.51 6.22
CA THR A 223 -3.83 -14.78 7.66
C THR A 223 -3.08 -13.69 8.39
N ARG A 224 -3.80 -12.92 9.20
CA ARG A 224 -3.24 -11.84 10.01
C ARG A 224 -2.31 -12.40 11.08
N GLU A 225 -1.10 -11.84 11.15
CA GLU A 225 -0.13 -12.16 12.20
C GLU A 225 0.07 -10.99 13.15
N THR A 226 -0.02 -9.77 12.65
CA THR A 226 0.20 -8.56 13.44
C THR A 226 -0.65 -7.42 12.91
N ILE A 227 -1.18 -6.61 13.84
CA ILE A 227 -1.82 -5.33 13.56
C ILE A 227 -0.73 -4.26 13.74
N THR A 228 -0.43 -3.51 12.69
CA THR A 228 0.62 -2.48 12.71
C THR A 228 0.07 -1.09 13.03
N LEU A 229 -1.21 -0.86 12.76
CA LEU A 229 -1.94 0.36 13.12
C LEU A 229 -3.42 0.03 13.28
N GLU A 230 -4.04 0.56 14.32
CA GLU A 230 -5.46 0.36 14.60
C GLU A 230 -6.06 1.61 15.22
N THR A 231 -7.09 2.13 14.58
CA THR A 231 -7.98 3.19 15.05
C THR A 231 -9.43 2.69 15.01
N ASP A 232 -10.38 3.53 15.37
CA ASP A 232 -11.81 3.22 15.26
C ASP A 232 -12.30 3.05 13.80
N THR A 233 -11.60 3.67 12.85
CA THR A 233 -11.98 3.77 11.43
C THR A 233 -11.01 3.07 10.48
N TYR A 234 -9.83 2.68 10.96
CA TYR A 234 -8.76 2.14 10.12
C TYR A 234 -7.96 1.05 10.82
N LYS A 235 -7.67 -0.04 10.11
CA LYS A 235 -6.77 -1.11 10.55
C LYS A 235 -5.76 -1.38 9.46
N ARG A 236 -4.48 -1.49 9.82
CA ARG A 236 -3.43 -2.04 8.97
C ARG A 236 -2.85 -3.29 9.59
N MET A 237 -2.71 -4.32 8.78
CA MET A 237 -2.35 -5.66 9.19
C MET A 237 -1.27 -6.20 8.26
N ILE A 238 -0.36 -6.99 8.82
CA ILE A 238 0.60 -7.78 8.05
C ILE A 238 0.43 -9.24 8.40
N GLY A 239 0.76 -10.10 7.45
CA GLY A 239 0.58 -11.53 7.64
C GLY A 239 1.06 -12.37 6.49
N SER A 240 0.83 -13.67 6.64
CA SER A 240 1.05 -14.64 5.58
C SER A 240 -0.11 -14.63 4.61
N ILE A 241 0.18 -14.98 3.37
CA ILE A 241 -0.84 -15.18 2.33
C ILE A 241 -0.54 -16.48 1.59
N THR A 242 -1.56 -17.30 1.37
CA THR A 242 -1.46 -18.53 0.60
C THR A 242 -2.43 -18.48 -0.56
N GLY A 243 -1.99 -18.76 -1.78
CA GLY A 243 -2.88 -18.69 -2.94
C GLY A 243 -2.33 -19.29 -4.23
N GLY A 244 -3.19 -19.41 -5.22
CA GLY A 244 -2.94 -20.05 -6.50
C GLY A 244 -4.23 -20.16 -7.32
N PHE A 245 -4.12 -20.60 -8.57
CA PHE A 245 -5.30 -20.93 -9.37
C PHE A 245 -6.05 -22.13 -8.75
N GLU A 246 -7.38 -22.12 -8.82
CA GLU A 246 -8.21 -23.22 -8.34
C GLU A 246 -7.81 -24.56 -8.98
N GLY A 247 -7.74 -25.62 -8.17
CA GLY A 247 -7.27 -26.94 -8.60
C GLY A 247 -5.77 -27.04 -8.90
N LYS A 248 -4.99 -25.96 -8.75
CA LYS A 248 -3.54 -25.95 -8.98
C LYS A 248 -2.75 -25.77 -7.68
N LYS A 249 -1.42 -25.84 -7.80
CA LYS A 249 -0.47 -25.64 -6.70
C LYS A 249 -0.73 -24.30 -6.01
N GLN A 250 -0.85 -24.37 -4.68
CA GLN A 250 -0.93 -23.21 -3.82
C GLN A 250 0.48 -22.80 -3.37
N HIS A 251 0.73 -21.50 -3.34
CA HIS A 251 2.01 -20.90 -2.98
C HIS A 251 1.86 -20.10 -1.69
N LYS A 252 2.96 -19.93 -0.96
CA LYS A 252 3.02 -19.10 0.24
C LYS A 252 3.68 -17.76 -0.05
N GLY A 253 3.37 -16.77 0.77
CA GLY A 253 3.76 -15.39 0.56
C GLY A 253 3.59 -14.50 1.77
N ARG A 254 3.84 -13.20 1.56
CA ARG A 254 3.64 -12.13 2.53
C ARG A 254 2.71 -11.08 1.94
N SER A 255 1.87 -10.49 2.79
CA SER A 255 0.94 -9.45 2.38
C SER A 255 0.74 -8.43 3.50
N LEU A 256 0.42 -7.22 3.06
CA LEU A 256 -0.13 -6.16 3.88
C LEU A 256 -1.59 -5.96 3.48
N CYS A 257 -2.45 -5.79 4.47
CA CYS A 257 -3.88 -5.57 4.31
C CYS A 257 -4.32 -4.37 5.14
N GLU A 258 -5.26 -3.62 4.60
CA GLU A 258 -5.87 -2.44 5.15
C GLU A 258 -7.39 -2.61 5.14
N GLN A 259 -8.01 -2.24 6.25
CA GLN A 259 -9.45 -2.20 6.41
C GLN A 259 -9.83 -0.79 6.85
N PHE A 260 -10.79 -0.21 6.14
CA PHE A 260 -11.43 1.04 6.49
C PHE A 260 -12.88 0.78 6.85
N GLN A 261 -13.37 1.47 7.88
CA GLN A 261 -14.73 1.38 8.40
C GLN A 261 -15.18 2.78 8.82
N PHE A 262 -15.92 3.48 7.97
CA PHE A 262 -16.20 4.90 8.16
C PHE A 262 -17.51 5.12 8.93
N GLN A 263 -18.69 4.76 8.41
CA GLN A 263 -20.00 4.87 9.10
C GLN A 263 -21.08 3.95 8.46
N GLU A 264 -22.21 3.80 9.17
CA GLU A 264 -23.44 3.10 8.73
C GLU A 264 -24.21 3.79 7.59
#